data_AF-A0A6G4WF80-F1
#
_entry.id   AF-A0A6G4WF80-F1
#
_cell.length_a   1.000
_cell.length_b   1.000
_cell.length_c   1.000
_cell.angle_alpha   90.00
_cell.angle_beta   90.00
_cell.angle_gamma   90.00
#
_symmetry.space_group_name_H-M   'P 1'
#
loop_
_entity.id
_entity.type
_entity.pdbx_description
1 polymer ?
#
loop_
_entity_poly.entity_id
_entity_poly.type
_entity_poly.pdbx_seq_one_letter_code
_entity_poly.pdbx_strand_id
1 'polypeptide(L)'
;MAVYVDEAIWRFAGRRWCHLMADDLAELHAFAAKLGLHRSSYQGPPKTAAPHYDITAFERDRAVRLGAVACSRSEIVAVCRRVRVKNGKASAVIPAASAFPAIINQSQKFPEHRSNLT
;
A
#
# COMPACT_ATOMS: atom_id res chain seq x y z
N MET A 1 0.34 -5.67 -17.69
CA MET A 1 0.29 -5.78 -16.23
C MET A 1 -0.10 -4.41 -15.69
N ALA A 2 -0.72 -4.33 -14.51
CA ALA A 2 -1.44 -3.13 -14.09
C ALA A 2 -0.98 -2.61 -12.73
N VAL A 3 -1.16 -1.30 -12.54
CA VAL A 3 -0.96 -0.61 -11.27
C VAL A 3 -2.32 -0.30 -10.67
N TYR A 4 -2.48 -0.60 -9.40
CA TYR A 4 -3.72 -0.53 -8.65
C TYR A 4 -3.57 0.45 -7.49
N VAL A 5 -4.63 1.22 -7.22
CA VAL A 5 -4.68 2.14 -6.08
C VAL A 5 -6.01 2.03 -5.36
N ASP A 6 -6.00 1.84 -4.03
CA ASP A 6 -7.23 1.79 -3.25
C ASP A 6 -7.75 3.16 -2.82
N GLU A 7 -8.91 3.18 -2.17
CA GLU A 7 -9.48 4.39 -1.59
C GLU A 7 -8.62 4.93 -0.44
N ALA A 8 -8.43 6.25 -0.42
CA ALA A 8 -7.68 6.92 0.63
C ALA A 8 -8.52 7.06 1.91
N ILE A 9 -8.61 5.98 2.68
CA ILE A 9 -9.43 5.88 3.89
C ILE A 9 -8.62 6.01 5.19
N TRP A 10 -7.31 5.83 5.13
CA TRP A 10 -6.48 5.71 6.32
C TRP A 10 -6.00 7.08 6.80
N ARG A 11 -6.31 7.44 8.05
CA ARG A 11 -5.99 8.77 8.59
C ARG A 11 -4.68 8.75 9.38
N PHE A 12 -3.72 9.56 8.96
CA PHE A 12 -2.45 9.75 9.68
C PHE A 12 -1.81 11.09 9.34
N ALA A 13 -1.21 11.74 10.34
CA ALA A 13 -0.54 13.04 10.21
C ALA A 13 -1.38 14.09 9.45
N GLY A 14 -2.68 14.16 9.77
CA GLY A 14 -3.62 15.10 9.15
C GLY A 14 -3.99 14.79 7.69
N ARG A 15 -3.57 13.64 7.15
CA ARG A 15 -3.81 13.25 5.74
C ARG A 15 -4.54 11.93 5.65
N ARG A 16 -5.14 11.69 4.49
CA ARG A 16 -5.70 10.40 4.10
C ARG A 16 -4.71 9.65 3.22
N TRP A 17 -4.52 8.37 3.48
CA TRP A 17 -3.53 7.52 2.85
C TRP A 17 -4.20 6.30 2.21
N CYS A 18 -3.54 5.75 1.20
CA CYS A 18 -3.93 4.60 0.40
C CYS A 18 -2.69 3.85 -0.06
N HIS A 19 -2.90 2.64 -0.55
CA HIS A 19 -1.87 1.75 -1.07
C HIS A 19 -1.82 1.81 -2.60
N LEU A 20 -0.59 1.84 -3.12
CA LEU A 20 -0.27 1.65 -4.53
C LEU A 20 0.43 0.30 -4.70
N MET A 21 -0.14 -0.58 -5.52
CA MET A 21 0.38 -1.93 -5.79
C MET A 21 0.43 -2.19 -7.30
N ALA A 22 1.19 -3.21 -7.71
CA ALA A 22 1.22 -3.64 -9.11
C ALA A 22 1.46 -5.15 -9.19
N ASP A 23 1.13 -5.75 -10.33
CA ASP A 23 1.39 -7.18 -10.56
C ASP A 23 2.90 -7.51 -10.64
N ASP A 24 3.73 -6.55 -11.05
CA ASP A 24 5.19 -6.65 -11.09
C ASP A 24 5.89 -5.54 -10.30
N LEU A 25 7.07 -5.88 -9.78
CA LEU A 25 7.88 -4.97 -9.00
C LEU A 25 8.51 -3.85 -9.85
N ALA A 26 8.98 -4.15 -11.06
CA ALA A 26 9.56 -3.15 -11.95
C ALA A 26 8.49 -2.15 -12.40
N GLU A 27 7.28 -2.62 -12.69
CA GLU A 27 6.14 -1.75 -12.98
C GLU A 27 5.77 -0.85 -11.80
N LEU A 28 5.73 -1.40 -10.58
CA LEU A 28 5.47 -0.64 -9.38
C LEU A 28 6.50 0.51 -9.22
N HIS A 29 7.79 0.22 -9.43
CA HIS A 29 8.84 1.23 -9.32
C HIS A 29 8.80 2.25 -10.43
N ALA A 30 8.58 1.82 -11.68
CA ALA A 30 8.46 2.72 -12.81
C ALA A 30 7.28 3.69 -12.62
N PHE A 31 6.15 3.20 -12.12
CA PHE A 31 4.98 4.03 -11.85
C PHE A 31 5.21 4.98 -10.66
N ALA A 32 5.82 4.48 -9.58
CA ALA A 32 6.17 5.31 -8.43
C ALA A 32 7.12 6.45 -8.83
N ALA A 33 8.11 6.18 -9.69
CA ALA A 33 9.02 7.20 -10.21
C ALA A 33 8.28 8.26 -11.05
N LYS A 34 7.34 7.84 -11.92
CA LYS A 34 6.48 8.77 -12.69
C LYS A 34 5.62 9.65 -11.79
N LEU A 35 5.17 9.12 -10.66
CA LEU A 35 4.40 9.86 -9.66
C LEU A 35 5.26 10.80 -8.79
N GLY A 36 6.59 10.72 -8.91
CA GLY A 36 7.55 11.51 -8.14
C GLY A 36 7.85 10.95 -6.74
N LEU A 37 7.56 9.67 -6.50
CA LEU A 37 7.84 9.03 -5.22
C LEU A 37 9.29 8.58 -5.13
N HIS A 38 9.89 8.75 -3.94
CA HIS A 38 11.24 8.29 -3.70
C HIS A 38 11.31 6.78 -3.50
N ARG A 39 12.40 6.15 -3.98
CA ARG A 39 12.58 4.69 -3.86
C ARG A 39 12.61 4.20 -2.41
N SER A 40 13.05 5.05 -1.46
CA SER A 40 13.07 4.73 -0.03
C SER A 40 11.69 4.57 0.60
N SER A 41 10.63 5.10 -0.02
CA SER A 41 9.25 4.95 0.44
C SER A 41 8.63 3.60 0.07
N TYR A 42 9.37 2.77 -0.67
CA TYR A 42 8.95 1.41 -1.00
C TYR A 42 8.85 0.54 0.24
N GLN A 43 7.77 -0.24 0.29
CA GLN A 43 7.55 -1.26 1.30
C GLN A 43 7.38 -2.63 0.65
N GLY A 44 8.32 -3.53 0.92
CA GLY A 44 8.25 -4.91 0.44
C GLY A 44 9.15 -5.84 1.25
N PRO A 45 9.34 -7.09 0.78
CA PRO A 45 10.14 -8.06 1.50
C PRO A 45 11.58 -7.58 1.74
N PRO A 46 12.19 -7.91 2.89
CA PRO A 46 11.68 -8.76 3.97
C PRO A 46 10.78 -8.05 5.00
N LYS A 47 10.47 -6.76 4.81
CA LYS A 47 9.73 -5.95 5.82
C LYS A 47 8.22 -6.20 5.75
N THR A 48 7.67 -6.26 4.55
CA THR A 48 6.26 -6.55 4.29
C THR A 48 6.16 -7.65 3.23
N ALA A 49 5.16 -8.52 3.36
CA ALA A 49 5.04 -9.64 2.41
C ALA A 49 4.51 -9.21 1.04
N ALA A 50 3.79 -8.08 0.95
CA ALA A 50 3.25 -7.56 -0.31
C ALA A 50 4.01 -6.27 -0.68
N PRO A 51 4.65 -6.21 -1.87
CA PRO A 51 5.28 -4.99 -2.39
C PRO A 51 4.26 -3.87 -2.64
N HIS A 52 4.49 -2.68 -2.09
CA HIS A 52 3.61 -1.51 -2.26
C HIS A 52 4.33 -0.20 -1.96
N TYR A 53 3.65 0.91 -2.24
CA TYR A 53 3.93 2.24 -1.72
C TYR A 53 2.69 2.77 -0.98
N ASP A 54 2.91 3.49 0.12
CA ASP A 54 1.85 4.28 0.76
C ASP A 54 1.89 5.69 0.18
N ILE A 55 0.74 6.16 -0.30
CA ILE A 55 0.59 7.48 -0.92
C ILE A 55 -0.59 8.21 -0.29
N THR A 56 -0.62 9.54 -0.36
CA THR A 56 -1.76 10.30 0.18
C THR A 56 -2.87 10.42 -0.85
N ALA A 57 -4.06 10.87 -0.42
CA ALA A 57 -5.19 11.15 -1.30
C ALA A 57 -4.81 12.10 -2.46
N PHE A 58 -3.85 13.00 -2.24
CA PHE A 58 -3.38 13.91 -3.28
C PHE A 58 -2.59 13.19 -4.38
N GLU A 59 -1.66 12.31 -4.01
CA GLU A 59 -0.93 11.48 -4.98
C GLU A 59 -1.86 10.44 -5.63
N ARG A 60 -2.87 9.94 -4.91
CA ARG A 60 -3.89 9.03 -5.48
C ARG A 60 -4.58 9.64 -6.69
N ASP A 61 -5.06 10.87 -6.57
CA ASP A 61 -5.76 11.53 -7.68
C ASP A 61 -4.86 11.67 -8.91
N ARG A 62 -3.56 11.89 -8.70
CA ARG A 62 -2.55 11.89 -9.76
C ARG A 62 -2.33 10.49 -10.33
N ALA A 63 -2.24 9.47 -9.48
CA ALA A 63 -2.06 8.08 -9.89
C ALA A 63 -3.21 7.62 -10.82
N VAL A 64 -4.45 7.93 -10.46
CA VAL A 64 -5.62 7.60 -11.31
C VAL A 64 -5.54 8.31 -12.66
N ARG A 65 -5.18 9.60 -12.68
CA ARG A 65 -4.97 10.34 -13.95
C ARG A 65 -3.83 9.78 -14.81
N LEU A 66 -2.82 9.17 -14.19
CA LEU A 66 -1.71 8.51 -14.88
C LEU A 66 -2.04 7.07 -15.33
N GLY A 67 -3.28 6.60 -15.09
CA GLY A 67 -3.75 5.29 -15.54
C GLY A 67 -3.65 4.19 -14.48
N ALA A 68 -3.45 4.50 -13.20
CA ALA A 68 -3.66 3.52 -12.14
C ALA A 68 -5.14 3.12 -12.07
N VAL A 69 -5.39 1.82 -11.93
CA VAL A 69 -6.73 1.26 -11.75
C VAL A 69 -7.20 1.56 -10.32
N ALA A 70 -8.24 2.38 -10.19
CA ALA A 70 -8.89 2.60 -8.91
C ALA A 70 -9.60 1.30 -8.48
N CYS A 71 -9.28 0.83 -7.28
CA CYS A 71 -9.83 -0.40 -6.73
C CYS A 71 -10.68 -0.12 -5.50
N SER A 72 -11.79 -0.84 -5.44
CA SER A 72 -12.51 -1.07 -4.20
C SER A 72 -11.67 -1.91 -3.22
N ARG A 73 -12.18 -2.01 -2.00
CA ARG A 73 -11.55 -2.76 -0.93
C ARG A 73 -11.40 -4.25 -1.22
N SER A 74 -12.39 -4.89 -1.85
CA SER A 74 -12.33 -6.32 -2.18
C SER A 74 -11.30 -6.57 -3.28
N GLU A 75 -11.24 -5.70 -4.29
CA GLU A 75 -10.30 -5.80 -5.40
C GLU A 75 -8.86 -5.63 -4.95
N ILE A 76 -8.56 -4.62 -4.13
CA ILE A 76 -7.20 -4.39 -3.66
C ILE A 76 -6.70 -5.53 -2.77
N VAL A 77 -7.59 -6.20 -2.02
CA VAL A 77 -7.25 -7.40 -1.24
C VAL A 77 -6.92 -8.57 -2.16
N ALA A 78 -7.65 -8.74 -3.26
CA ALA A 78 -7.34 -9.77 -4.25
C ALA A 78 -5.97 -9.53 -4.90
N VAL A 79 -5.66 -8.28 -5.24
CA VAL A 79 -4.32 -7.87 -5.72
C VAL A 79 -3.25 -8.21 -4.67
N CYS A 80 -3.44 -7.76 -3.43
CA CYS A 80 -2.50 -8.01 -2.32
C CYS A 80 -2.20 -9.51 -2.13
N ARG A 81 -3.23 -10.38 -2.21
CA ARG A 81 -3.06 -11.84 -2.13
C ARG A 81 -2.26 -12.39 -3.31
N ARG A 82 -2.47 -11.87 -4.51
CA ARG A 82 -1.77 -12.29 -5.73
C ARG A 82 -0.29 -11.92 -5.71
N VAL A 83 0.04 -10.72 -5.25
CA VAL A 83 1.42 -10.16 -5.28
C VAL A 83 2.23 -10.50 -4.02
N ARG A 84 1.62 -11.19 -3.05
CA ARG A 84 2.27 -11.55 -1.79
C ARG A 84 3.42 -12.52 -2.01
N VAL A 85 4.60 -12.13 -1.58
CA VAL A 85 5.81 -12.97 -1.56
C VAL A 85 5.76 -13.94 -0.38
N LYS A 86 5.81 -15.23 -0.68
CA LYS A 86 5.90 -16.31 0.33
C LYS A 86 7.20 -16.16 1.13
N ASN A 87 7.16 -16.36 2.44
CA ASN A 87 8.28 -16.14 3.37
C ASN A 87 8.86 -14.71 3.37
N GLY A 88 8.14 -13.73 2.80
CA GLY A 88 8.59 -12.35 2.68
C GLY A 88 8.62 -11.54 3.99
N LYS A 89 8.28 -12.14 5.13
CA LYS A 89 8.60 -11.61 6.46
C LYS A 89 9.59 -12.57 7.11
N ALA A 90 10.86 -12.19 7.15
CA ALA A 90 11.83 -12.95 7.93
C ALA A 90 11.50 -12.76 9.41
N SER A 91 11.54 -13.84 10.20
CA SER A 91 11.52 -13.80 11.66
C SER A 91 12.81 -13.15 12.16
N ALA A 92 12.94 -11.83 12.03
CA ALA A 92 14.10 -11.08 12.48
C ALA A 92 13.79 -10.42 13.83
N VAL A 93 14.51 -10.85 14.86
CA VAL A 93 14.64 -10.21 16.18
C VAL A 93 15.09 -8.75 15.96
N ILE A 94 14.35 -7.78 16.52
CA ILE A 94 14.60 -6.34 16.37
C ILE A 94 15.26 -5.81 17.64
N PRO A 95 16.43 -5.13 17.62
CA PRO A 95 16.70 -4.06 18.57
C PRO A 95 16.06 -2.77 18.04
N ALA A 96 15.20 -2.16 18.86
CA ALA A 96 14.43 -0.98 18.52
C ALA A 96 15.33 0.25 18.32
N ALA A 97 15.41 0.76 17.09
CA ALA A 97 15.82 2.14 16.83
C ALA A 97 15.29 2.63 15.47
N SER A 98 14.40 3.63 15.54
CA SER A 98 14.01 4.58 14.48
C SER A 98 13.21 4.01 13.29
N ALA A 99 12.12 4.60 12.84
CA ALA A 99 11.14 5.46 13.47
C ALA A 99 9.83 4.99 12.83
N PHE A 100 8.75 4.99 13.58
CA PHE A 100 7.45 4.74 12.97
C PHE A 100 7.22 5.92 11.96
N PRO A 101 6.59 5.67 10.79
CA PRO A 101 6.30 4.31 10.31
C PRO A 101 6.05 4.01 8.82
N ALA A 102 5.99 2.71 8.53
CA ALA A 102 4.95 2.11 7.69
C ALA A 102 3.53 2.51 8.18
N ILE A 103 2.94 3.58 7.63
CA ILE A 103 1.80 4.28 8.26
C ILE A 103 0.53 3.42 8.33
N ILE A 104 0.39 2.45 7.44
CA ILE A 104 -0.72 1.49 7.52
C ILE A 104 -0.12 0.09 7.59
N ASN A 105 0.27 -0.30 8.78
CA ASN A 105 0.62 -1.68 9.05
C ASN A 105 -0.56 -2.59 8.64
N GLN A 106 -0.34 -3.56 7.76
CA GLN A 106 -1.32 -4.62 7.40
C GLN A 106 -1.95 -5.31 8.62
N SER A 107 -1.33 -5.18 9.80
CA SER A 107 -1.78 -5.75 11.08
C SER A 107 -2.89 -4.93 11.75
N GLN A 108 -3.18 -3.70 11.30
CA GLN A 108 -4.41 -3.01 11.66
C GLN A 108 -5.53 -3.61 10.82
N LYS A 109 -6.12 -4.66 11.42
CA LYS A 109 -7.24 -5.44 10.92
C LYS A 109 -8.23 -4.55 10.19
N PHE A 110 -8.68 -5.08 9.06
CA PHE A 110 -9.84 -4.60 8.35
C PHE A 110 -10.90 -4.12 9.35
N PRO A 111 -11.30 -2.83 9.37
CA PRO A 111 -12.48 -2.47 10.13
C PRO A 111 -13.61 -3.33 9.57
N GLU A 112 -14.11 -4.26 10.37
CA GLU A 112 -15.39 -4.87 10.11
C GLU A 112 -16.38 -3.74 10.20
N HIS A 113 -16.85 -3.28 9.05
CA HIS A 113 -17.94 -2.32 8.98
C HIS A 113 -19.19 -3.09 9.40
N ARG A 114 -19.39 -3.26 10.71
CA ARG A 114 -20.73 -3.55 11.25
C ARG A 114 -21.53 -2.26 11.09
N SER A 115 -22.19 -2.15 9.94
CA SER A 115 -23.36 -1.31 9.76
C SER A 115 -24.44 -1.79 10.72
N ASN A 116 -24.54 -1.16 11.89
CA ASN A 116 -25.79 -1.19 12.65
C ASN A 116 -26.60 0.02 12.17
N LEU A 117 -27.52 -0.22 11.23
CA LEU A 117 -28.70 0.62 11.10
C LEU A 117 -29.53 0.42 12.38
N THR A 118 -29.74 1.50 13.14
CA THR A 118 -30.96 1.74 13.92
C THR A 118 -31.12 3.24 14.09
#